data_AF-A0AA97B324-F1
#
_entry.id   AF-A0AA97B324-F1
#
_cell.length_a   1.000
_cell.length_b   1.000
_cell.length_c   1.000
_cell.angle_alpha   90.00
_cell.angle_beta   90.00
_cell.angle_gamma   90.00
#
_symmetry.space_group_name_H-M   'P 1'
#
loop_
_entity.id
_entity.type
_entity.pdbx_description
1 polymer ?
#
loop_
_entity_poly.entity_id
_entity_poly.type
_entity_poly.pdbx_seq_one_letter_code
_entity_poly.pdbx_strand_id
1 'polypeptide(L)'
;MRLLVLPPHRDVTLVPEAPEGWQCVDVARDFCRRVFAHDAVEAAAAARERAPATAQTMRELLLLRAAQSVHARADSSVSTRLRALGAVLSAISGPPNGVHLRLDDVALEGGTTERSADVLRSLDQLAPYREDLTLAAARFAGAERVRLWLERDLQLPAAAWLARACPEQVPLEVAGPFAWAHRAVLAQLSVFQRATFVDAAPLRWRVSPGLDEAVSTSLVWLSEALDVRATTPDTVRALTGGAAGWAGHVSLDSLLHPDVLVESGCKVAVVGFCAVDRDAWLDPLGARVSRQALAQGTRRLRGAGVHLVAEWWIGAPGVDEAGLDATLAVLDSEPVFDKLAGVRPFHWPRTPPESGRPLLWPDVNVGAPPDDRDLARSRPFAHARSIPSASVPQVLAGLATRLLARGPLSPGRVAAACLPEGLGPVQRT
;
A
#
# COMPACT_ATOMS: atom_id res chain seq x y z
N MET A 1 -16.32 -15.07 -21.09
CA MET A 1 -15.56 -14.98 -19.82
C MET A 1 -15.38 -13.52 -19.40
N ARG A 2 -15.56 -13.18 -18.11
CA ARG A 2 -15.35 -11.81 -17.58
C ARG A 2 -13.99 -11.69 -16.90
N LEU A 3 -13.28 -10.58 -17.09
CA LEU A 3 -11.92 -10.35 -16.59
C LEU A 3 -11.87 -9.26 -15.53
N LEU A 4 -11.38 -9.58 -14.33
CA LEU A 4 -11.03 -8.62 -13.29
C LEU A 4 -9.53 -8.35 -13.39
N VAL A 5 -9.16 -7.17 -13.84
CA VAL A 5 -7.76 -6.81 -14.10
C VAL A 5 -7.27 -5.92 -12.97
N LEU A 6 -6.14 -6.31 -12.37
CA LEU A 6 -5.46 -5.55 -11.33
C LEU A 6 -4.20 -4.90 -11.92
N PRO A 7 -4.21 -3.58 -12.19
CA PRO A 7 -3.04 -2.90 -12.72
C PRO A 7 -1.86 -2.89 -11.72
N PRO A 8 -0.61 -2.76 -12.20
CA PRO A 8 0.59 -2.54 -11.39
C PRO A 8 0.44 -1.49 -10.28
N HIS A 9 1.28 -1.60 -9.25
CA HIS A 9 1.33 -0.72 -8.07
C HIS A 9 0.18 -0.87 -7.07
N ARG A 10 -0.36 -2.08 -6.98
CA ARG A 10 -1.06 -2.60 -5.79
C ARG A 10 -0.12 -3.46 -4.95
N ASP A 11 -0.57 -3.85 -3.76
CA ASP A 11 0.17 -4.76 -2.87
C ASP A 11 0.27 -6.17 -3.48
N VAL A 12 1.42 -6.51 -4.04
CA VAL A 12 1.67 -7.80 -4.71
C VAL A 12 1.66 -9.02 -3.80
N THR A 13 1.63 -8.82 -2.48
CA THR A 13 1.52 -9.90 -1.49
C THR A 13 0.09 -10.22 -1.10
N LEU A 14 -0.88 -9.54 -1.71
CA LEU A 14 -2.27 -9.91 -1.64
C LEU A 14 -2.67 -10.67 -2.91
N VAL A 15 -3.70 -11.50 -2.83
CA VAL A 15 -4.34 -12.13 -3.99
C VAL A 15 -5.84 -11.92 -3.80
N PRO A 16 -6.58 -11.42 -4.82
CA PRO A 16 -8.01 -11.20 -4.67
C PRO A 16 -8.76 -12.52 -4.67
N GLU A 17 -9.81 -12.61 -3.87
CA GLU A 17 -10.88 -13.56 -4.14
C GLU A 17 -11.72 -12.97 -5.30
N ALA A 18 -11.54 -13.52 -6.49
CA ALA A 18 -12.28 -13.05 -7.65
C ALA A 18 -13.80 -13.19 -7.41
N PRO A 19 -14.61 -12.16 -7.71
CA PRO A 19 -16.05 -12.29 -7.64
C PRO A 19 -16.56 -13.42 -8.54
N GLU A 20 -17.69 -14.02 -8.20
CA GLU A 20 -18.25 -15.13 -8.96
C GLU A 20 -18.40 -14.79 -10.45
N GLY A 21 -17.91 -15.68 -11.32
CA GLY A 21 -17.92 -15.51 -12.78
C GLY A 21 -16.82 -14.59 -13.33
N TRP A 22 -15.92 -14.07 -12.49
CA TRP A 22 -14.76 -13.27 -12.91
C TRP A 22 -13.47 -14.06 -12.82
N GLN A 23 -12.62 -13.95 -13.85
CA GLN A 23 -11.25 -14.43 -13.83
C GLN A 23 -10.30 -13.27 -13.52
N CYS A 24 -9.42 -13.44 -12.55
CA CYS A 24 -8.43 -12.41 -12.22
C CYS A 24 -7.26 -12.39 -13.23
N VAL A 25 -6.81 -11.19 -13.58
CA VAL A 25 -5.56 -10.88 -14.30
C VAL A 25 -4.75 -9.95 -13.40
N ASP A 26 -3.83 -10.49 -12.62
CA ASP A 26 -3.02 -9.74 -11.64
C ASP A 26 -1.71 -9.26 -12.26
N VAL A 27 -1.81 -8.20 -13.07
CA VAL A 27 -0.67 -7.66 -13.83
C VAL A 27 0.43 -7.16 -12.89
N ALA A 28 0.07 -6.64 -11.72
CA ALA A 28 1.03 -6.20 -10.72
C ALA A 28 1.93 -7.36 -10.25
N ARG A 29 1.31 -8.50 -9.95
CA ARG A 29 2.01 -9.68 -9.48
C ARG A 29 2.80 -10.36 -10.59
N ASP A 30 2.25 -10.44 -11.80
CA ASP A 30 2.94 -11.00 -12.96
C ASP A 30 4.19 -10.19 -13.33
N PHE A 31 4.09 -8.85 -13.32
CA PHE A 31 5.23 -7.95 -13.48
C PHE A 31 6.31 -8.20 -12.41
N CYS A 32 5.93 -8.21 -11.13
CA CYS A 32 6.89 -8.40 -10.04
C CYS A 32 7.56 -9.78 -10.09
N ARG A 33 6.83 -10.85 -10.48
CA ARG A 33 7.42 -12.17 -10.71
C ARG A 33 8.46 -12.14 -11.82
N ARG A 34 8.12 -11.56 -12.97
CA ARG A 34 9.02 -11.50 -14.13
C ARG A 34 10.32 -10.78 -13.81
N VAL A 35 10.24 -9.60 -13.20
CA VAL A 35 11.46 -8.80 -12.94
C VAL A 35 12.28 -9.29 -11.76
N PHE A 36 11.66 -10.06 -10.84
CA PHE A 36 12.34 -10.63 -9.68
C PHE A 36 12.81 -12.08 -9.90
N ALA A 37 12.52 -12.66 -11.06
CA ALA A 37 13.06 -13.95 -11.47
C ALA A 37 14.61 -13.89 -11.52
N HIS A 38 15.27 -14.96 -11.07
CA HIS A 38 16.73 -15.03 -10.98
C HIS A 38 17.43 -14.57 -12.27
N ASP A 39 17.05 -15.16 -13.40
CA ASP A 39 17.64 -14.88 -14.70
C ASP A 39 17.39 -13.43 -15.17
N ALA A 40 16.26 -12.85 -14.80
CA ALA A 40 15.93 -11.46 -15.12
C ALA A 40 16.82 -10.48 -14.34
N VAL A 41 17.03 -10.74 -13.04
CA VAL A 41 17.93 -9.93 -12.21
C VAL A 41 19.38 -10.07 -12.68
N GLU A 42 19.81 -11.28 -13.06
CA GLU A 42 21.13 -11.53 -13.62
C GLU A 42 21.37 -10.82 -14.95
N ALA A 43 20.44 -10.94 -15.88
CA ALA A 43 20.50 -10.24 -17.16
C ALA A 43 20.55 -8.71 -16.97
N ALA A 44 19.75 -8.18 -16.04
CA ALA A 44 19.78 -6.77 -15.70
C ALA A 44 21.14 -6.35 -15.14
N ALA A 45 21.70 -7.08 -14.18
CA ALA A 45 23.02 -6.78 -13.61
C ALA A 45 24.12 -6.80 -14.68
N ALA A 46 24.16 -7.85 -15.51
CA ALA A 46 25.14 -7.99 -16.59
C ALA A 46 25.00 -6.89 -17.67
N ALA A 47 23.80 -6.36 -17.88
CA ALA A 47 23.60 -5.20 -18.75
C ALA A 47 24.21 -3.92 -18.16
N ARG A 48 24.12 -3.71 -16.83
CA ARG A 48 24.67 -2.53 -16.16
C ARG A 48 26.20 -2.59 -16.05
N GLU A 49 26.77 -3.77 -15.93
CA GLU A 49 28.24 -3.97 -15.95
C GLU A 49 28.88 -3.63 -17.30
N ARG A 50 28.16 -3.85 -18.39
CA ARG A 50 28.63 -3.51 -19.75
C ARG A 50 28.37 -2.05 -20.13
N ALA A 51 27.51 -1.35 -19.39
CA ALA A 51 27.21 0.05 -19.63
C ALA A 51 28.33 0.97 -19.11
N PRO A 52 28.50 2.19 -19.66
CA PRO A 52 29.44 3.17 -19.11
C PRO A 52 29.19 3.42 -17.61
N ALA A 53 30.28 3.47 -16.83
CA ALA A 53 30.21 3.73 -15.40
C ALA A 53 29.82 5.18 -15.14
N THR A 54 28.64 5.37 -14.56
CA THR A 54 28.11 6.64 -14.04
C THR A 54 27.64 6.42 -12.61
N ALA A 55 27.46 7.49 -11.83
CA ALA A 55 26.92 7.36 -10.48
C ALA A 55 25.58 6.60 -10.45
N GLN A 56 24.74 6.83 -11.46
CA GLN A 56 23.44 6.17 -11.61
C GLN A 56 23.58 4.69 -11.95
N THR A 57 24.36 4.34 -12.99
CA THR A 57 24.53 2.94 -13.41
C THR A 57 25.24 2.10 -12.34
N MET A 58 26.18 2.68 -11.59
CA MET A 58 26.81 2.03 -10.43
C MET A 58 25.81 1.82 -9.28
N ARG A 59 24.96 2.79 -8.99
CA ARG A 59 23.90 2.64 -7.98
C ARG A 59 22.93 1.52 -8.36
N GLU A 60 22.47 1.49 -9.60
CA GLU A 60 21.59 0.44 -10.12
C GLU A 60 22.24 -0.94 -10.02
N LEU A 61 23.50 -1.05 -10.42
CA LEU A 61 24.27 -2.29 -10.31
C LEU A 61 24.39 -2.77 -8.86
N LEU A 62 24.68 -1.87 -7.92
CA LEU A 62 24.75 -2.19 -6.48
C LEU A 62 23.40 -2.73 -5.96
N LEU A 63 22.28 -2.11 -6.35
CA LEU A 63 20.95 -2.57 -5.97
C LEU A 63 20.64 -3.97 -6.53
N LEU A 64 20.98 -4.22 -7.80
CA LEU A 64 20.78 -5.52 -8.45
C LEU A 64 21.64 -6.61 -7.80
N ARG A 65 22.93 -6.32 -7.56
CA ARG A 65 23.86 -7.26 -6.91
C ARG A 65 23.45 -7.56 -5.46
N ALA A 66 22.95 -6.56 -4.73
CA ALA A 66 22.37 -6.77 -3.40
C ALA A 66 21.13 -7.67 -3.44
N ALA A 67 20.23 -7.46 -4.40
CA ALA A 67 19.05 -8.30 -4.58
C ALA A 67 19.42 -9.75 -4.93
N GLN A 68 20.41 -9.96 -5.81
CA GLN A 68 20.94 -11.31 -6.12
C GLN A 68 21.51 -12.01 -4.88
N SER A 69 22.29 -11.28 -4.06
CA SER A 69 22.84 -11.84 -2.82
C SER A 69 21.74 -12.28 -1.83
N VAL A 70 20.62 -11.57 -1.79
CA VAL A 70 19.44 -11.99 -1.02
C VAL A 70 18.76 -13.21 -1.64
N HIS A 71 18.60 -13.24 -2.96
CA HIS A 71 17.97 -14.34 -3.67
C HIS A 71 18.72 -15.67 -3.50
N ALA A 72 20.05 -15.63 -3.43
CA ALA A 72 20.90 -16.80 -3.20
C ALA A 72 20.76 -17.40 -1.77
N ARG A 73 20.14 -16.69 -0.82
CA ARG A 73 19.95 -17.15 0.55
C ARG A 73 18.59 -17.82 0.69
N ALA A 74 18.59 -19.15 0.83
CA ALA A 74 17.38 -19.95 1.00
C ALA A 74 16.50 -19.51 2.19
N ASP A 75 17.12 -19.05 3.28
CA ASP A 75 16.43 -18.71 4.54
C ASP A 75 16.06 -17.22 4.67
N SER A 76 16.02 -16.48 3.56
CA SER A 76 15.68 -15.05 3.61
C SER A 76 14.23 -14.82 4.07
N SER A 77 14.07 -14.01 5.12
CA SER A 77 12.75 -13.62 5.60
C SER A 77 11.93 -12.89 4.53
N VAL A 78 10.59 -12.94 4.64
CA VAL A 78 9.66 -12.28 3.71
C VAL A 78 10.00 -10.79 3.57
N SER A 79 10.24 -10.10 4.69
CA SER A 79 10.62 -8.68 4.68
C SER A 79 11.91 -8.45 3.90
N THR A 80 12.91 -9.33 4.04
CA THR A 80 14.19 -9.23 3.33
C THR A 80 14.00 -9.43 1.82
N ARG A 81 13.19 -10.41 1.41
CA ARG A 81 12.84 -10.64 0.00
C ARG A 81 12.09 -9.46 -0.61
N LEU A 82 11.15 -8.86 0.12
CA LEU A 82 10.42 -7.67 -0.33
C LEU A 82 11.32 -6.44 -0.47
N ARG A 83 12.34 -6.27 0.39
CA ARG A 83 13.36 -5.23 0.20
C ARG A 83 14.19 -5.47 -1.05
N ALA A 84 14.56 -6.72 -1.32
CA ALA A 84 15.27 -7.07 -2.55
C ALA A 84 14.41 -6.78 -3.79
N LEU A 85 13.11 -7.10 -3.77
CA LEU A 85 12.17 -6.71 -4.82
C LEU A 85 12.12 -5.19 -4.99
N GLY A 86 12.01 -4.43 -3.90
CA GLY A 86 12.06 -2.97 -3.95
C GLY A 86 13.35 -2.43 -4.57
N ALA A 87 14.50 -3.03 -4.27
CA ALA A 87 15.78 -2.68 -4.86
C ALA A 87 15.83 -2.94 -6.38
N VAL A 88 15.29 -4.09 -6.82
CA VAL A 88 15.16 -4.40 -8.25
C VAL A 88 14.26 -3.38 -8.95
N LEU A 89 13.06 -3.11 -8.41
CA LEU A 89 12.13 -2.13 -8.99
C LEU A 89 12.77 -0.75 -9.14
N SER A 90 13.52 -0.30 -8.13
CA SER A 90 14.25 0.97 -8.20
C SER A 90 15.40 0.96 -9.20
N ALA A 91 16.04 -0.18 -9.46
CA ALA A 91 17.17 -0.28 -10.38
C ALA A 91 16.76 -0.40 -11.86
N ILE A 92 15.57 -0.93 -12.14
CA ILE A 92 15.06 -1.13 -13.51
C ILE A 92 14.16 0.01 -14.00
N SER A 93 13.99 1.05 -13.19
CA SER A 93 13.10 2.17 -13.45
C SER A 93 13.85 3.51 -13.46
N GLY A 94 13.13 4.60 -13.74
CA GLY A 94 13.72 5.90 -14.03
C GLY A 94 14.17 6.03 -15.47
N PRO A 95 14.79 7.17 -15.85
CA PRO A 95 15.12 7.48 -17.23
C PRO A 95 15.88 6.33 -17.91
N PRO A 96 15.47 5.90 -19.12
CA PRO A 96 14.46 6.51 -20.00
C PRO A 96 13.03 5.93 -19.85
N ASN A 97 12.72 5.22 -18.76
CA ASN A 97 11.50 4.42 -18.59
C ASN A 97 10.29 5.19 -18.05
N GLY A 98 10.24 6.52 -18.15
CA GLY A 98 9.05 7.37 -17.90
C GLY A 98 8.50 7.39 -16.47
N VAL A 99 8.88 6.43 -15.63
CA VAL A 99 8.41 6.22 -14.27
C VAL A 99 9.54 5.73 -13.38
N HIS A 100 9.55 6.17 -12.13
CA HIS A 100 10.38 5.64 -11.05
C HIS A 100 9.53 4.72 -10.17
N LEU A 101 9.99 3.49 -9.98
CA LEU A 101 9.26 2.47 -9.25
C LEU A 101 9.87 2.21 -7.87
N ARG A 102 8.98 2.11 -6.89
CA ARG A 102 9.24 1.52 -5.58
C ARG A 102 8.22 0.40 -5.36
N LEU A 103 8.39 -0.35 -4.28
CA LEU A 103 7.47 -1.45 -3.99
C LEU A 103 6.03 -0.96 -3.76
N ASP A 104 5.88 0.16 -3.08
CA ASP A 104 4.60 0.74 -2.65
C ASP A 104 4.28 2.09 -3.30
N ASP A 105 5.09 2.53 -4.26
CA ASP A 105 4.99 3.86 -4.88
C ASP A 105 5.42 3.85 -6.34
N VAL A 106 4.88 4.79 -7.11
CA VAL A 106 5.31 5.12 -8.47
C VAL A 106 5.29 6.63 -8.66
N ALA A 107 6.40 7.16 -9.14
CA ALA A 107 6.50 8.55 -9.54
C ALA A 107 6.66 8.64 -11.05
N LEU A 108 5.98 9.61 -11.68
CA LEU A 108 6.21 9.92 -13.08
C LEU A 108 7.55 10.67 -13.22
N GLU A 109 8.30 10.40 -14.27
CA GLU A 109 9.55 11.13 -14.57
C GLU A 109 9.26 12.64 -14.78
N GLY A 110 8.09 12.96 -15.33
CA GLY A 110 7.59 14.33 -15.44
C GLY A 110 6.14 14.45 -14.95
N GLY A 111 5.94 15.13 -13.82
CA GLY A 111 4.62 15.42 -13.26
C GLY A 111 4.27 14.57 -12.05
N THR A 112 2.98 14.24 -11.89
CA THR A 112 2.47 13.40 -10.79
C THR A 112 1.25 12.58 -11.25
N THR A 113 0.96 11.49 -10.54
CA THR A 113 -0.27 10.71 -10.70
C THR A 113 -1.52 11.42 -10.19
N GLU A 114 -1.35 12.47 -9.38
CA GLU A 114 -2.43 13.35 -8.88
C GLU A 114 -2.94 14.38 -9.91
N ARG A 115 -2.37 14.41 -11.12
CA ARG A 115 -2.80 15.27 -12.23
C ARG A 115 -3.10 14.42 -13.45
N SER A 116 -4.36 14.42 -13.88
CA SER A 116 -4.80 13.58 -15.01
C SER A 116 -4.02 13.85 -16.31
N ALA A 117 -3.70 15.12 -16.59
CA ALA A 117 -2.93 15.51 -17.77
C ALA A 117 -1.51 14.92 -17.78
N ASP A 118 -0.88 14.78 -16.62
CA ASP A 118 0.45 14.16 -16.52
C ASP A 118 0.36 12.63 -16.69
N VAL A 119 -0.69 12.00 -16.14
CA VAL A 119 -0.99 10.58 -16.38
C VAL A 119 -1.17 10.29 -17.87
N LEU A 120 -1.97 11.10 -18.58
CA LEU A 120 -2.17 10.92 -20.03
C LEU A 120 -0.86 11.09 -20.81
N ARG A 121 -0.03 12.05 -20.44
CA ARG A 121 1.29 12.26 -21.06
C ARG A 121 2.24 11.07 -20.86
N SER A 122 2.12 10.37 -19.73
CA SER A 122 2.95 9.19 -19.44
C SER A 122 2.61 7.97 -20.29
N LEU A 123 1.45 7.91 -20.94
CA LEU A 123 0.97 6.72 -21.67
C LEU A 123 1.83 6.33 -22.87
N ASP A 124 2.55 7.30 -23.44
CA ASP A 124 3.40 7.08 -24.61
C ASP A 124 4.87 6.87 -24.22
N GLN A 125 5.19 6.98 -22.93
CA GLN A 125 6.51 6.72 -22.41
C GLN A 125 6.76 5.21 -22.30
N LEU A 126 8.03 4.82 -22.36
CA LEU A 126 8.41 3.45 -21.98
C LEU A 126 8.06 3.25 -20.51
N ALA A 127 7.73 2.01 -20.12
CA ALA A 127 7.50 1.65 -18.73
C ALA A 127 7.99 0.22 -18.49
N PRO A 128 8.57 -0.11 -17.32
CA PRO A 128 9.14 -1.44 -17.08
C PRO A 128 8.10 -2.59 -17.13
N TYR A 129 6.82 -2.26 -16.89
CA TYR A 129 5.68 -3.20 -16.89
C TYR A 129 4.95 -3.29 -18.24
N ARG A 130 5.45 -2.67 -19.32
CA ARG A 130 4.74 -2.61 -20.62
C ARG A 130 4.50 -3.98 -21.25
N GLU A 131 5.44 -4.91 -21.08
CA GLU A 131 5.32 -6.29 -21.53
C GLU A 131 4.11 -6.97 -20.88
N ASP A 132 4.00 -6.88 -19.55
CA ASP A 132 2.92 -7.48 -18.78
C ASP A 132 1.55 -6.87 -19.10
N LEU A 133 1.51 -5.55 -19.37
CA LEU A 133 0.30 -4.89 -19.84
C LEU A 133 -0.14 -5.41 -21.21
N THR A 134 0.81 -5.65 -22.12
CA THR A 134 0.52 -6.17 -23.46
C THR A 134 0.00 -7.60 -23.39
N LEU A 135 0.60 -8.45 -22.56
CA LEU A 135 0.12 -9.81 -22.30
C LEU A 135 -1.29 -9.82 -21.69
N ALA A 136 -1.57 -8.90 -20.75
CA ALA A 136 -2.90 -8.74 -20.17
C ALA A 136 -3.93 -8.28 -21.23
N ALA A 137 -3.58 -7.26 -22.03
CA ALA A 137 -4.46 -6.71 -23.06
C ALA A 137 -4.79 -7.73 -24.17
N ALA A 138 -3.86 -8.63 -24.52
CA ALA A 138 -4.12 -9.70 -25.47
C ALA A 138 -5.30 -10.59 -25.06
N ARG A 139 -5.58 -10.71 -23.77
CA ARG A 139 -6.72 -11.48 -23.23
C ARG A 139 -8.06 -10.77 -23.40
N PHE A 140 -8.07 -9.46 -23.67
CA PHE A 140 -9.30 -8.67 -23.74
C PHE A 140 -10.15 -9.02 -24.97
N ALA A 141 -9.54 -9.38 -26.09
CA ALA A 141 -10.27 -9.70 -27.32
C ALA A 141 -11.26 -10.88 -27.18
N GLY A 142 -11.00 -11.81 -26.27
CA GLY A 142 -11.89 -12.94 -25.97
C GLY A 142 -12.78 -12.73 -24.74
N ALA A 143 -12.76 -11.54 -24.13
CA ALA A 143 -13.52 -11.25 -22.92
C ALA A 143 -14.93 -10.74 -23.26
N GLU A 144 -15.92 -11.19 -22.49
CA GLU A 144 -17.28 -10.62 -22.51
C GLU A 144 -17.33 -9.25 -21.85
N ARG A 145 -16.40 -9.00 -20.92
CA ARG A 145 -16.32 -7.79 -20.11
C ARG A 145 -14.97 -7.71 -19.42
N VAL A 146 -14.43 -6.51 -19.31
CA VAL A 146 -13.20 -6.20 -18.57
C VAL A 146 -13.52 -5.20 -17.48
N ARG A 147 -13.08 -5.46 -16.25
CA ARG A 147 -13.15 -4.54 -15.12
C ARG A 147 -11.75 -4.21 -14.64
N LEU A 148 -11.38 -2.94 -14.70
CA LEU A 148 -10.16 -2.41 -14.10
C LEU A 148 -10.44 -2.05 -12.64
N TRP A 149 -9.66 -2.60 -11.71
CA TRP A 149 -9.79 -2.32 -10.27
C TRP A 149 -8.74 -1.30 -9.80
N LEU A 150 -9.19 -0.12 -9.38
CA LEU A 150 -8.35 0.99 -8.92
C LEU A 150 -8.59 1.29 -7.44
N GLU A 151 -7.58 1.01 -6.62
CA GLU A 151 -7.52 1.31 -5.20
C GLU A 151 -6.77 2.62 -4.93
N ARG A 152 -5.84 3.00 -5.82
CA ARG A 152 -4.97 4.17 -5.65
C ARG A 152 -4.68 4.83 -7.00
N ASP A 153 -4.32 6.11 -6.96
CA ASP A 153 -3.86 6.87 -8.13
C ASP A 153 -2.59 6.28 -8.76
N LEU A 154 -1.75 5.62 -7.96
CA LEU A 154 -0.54 4.91 -8.39
C LEU A 154 -0.78 3.89 -9.51
N GLN A 155 -1.99 3.35 -9.60
CA GLN A 155 -2.36 2.37 -10.63
C GLN A 155 -2.76 3.04 -11.97
N LEU A 156 -2.98 4.35 -11.97
CA LEU A 156 -3.57 5.07 -13.11
C LEU A 156 -2.76 5.00 -14.40
N PRO A 157 -1.42 5.15 -14.41
CA PRO A 157 -0.67 5.10 -15.67
C PRO A 157 -0.91 3.77 -16.40
N ALA A 158 -0.84 2.66 -15.68
CA ALA A 158 -1.08 1.34 -16.25
C ALA A 158 -2.57 1.09 -16.56
N ALA A 159 -3.49 1.56 -15.71
CA ALA A 159 -4.92 1.42 -15.93
C ALA A 159 -5.39 2.18 -17.18
N ALA A 160 -4.91 3.40 -17.37
CA ALA A 160 -5.20 4.23 -18.55
C ALA A 160 -4.61 3.60 -19.82
N TRP A 161 -3.42 2.99 -19.74
CA TRP A 161 -2.87 2.21 -20.85
C TRP A 161 -3.76 1.01 -21.19
N LEU A 162 -4.21 0.23 -20.19
CA LEU A 162 -5.08 -0.93 -20.37
C LEU A 162 -6.46 -0.54 -20.91
N ALA A 163 -7.01 0.58 -20.44
CA ALA A 163 -8.28 1.12 -20.95
C ALA A 163 -8.18 1.50 -22.43
N ARG A 164 -7.09 2.18 -22.82
CA ARG A 164 -6.77 2.50 -24.22
C ARG A 164 -6.59 1.24 -25.09
N ALA A 165 -5.96 0.20 -24.54
CA ALA A 165 -5.71 -1.06 -25.24
C ALA A 165 -6.94 -2.00 -25.31
N CYS A 166 -7.98 -1.72 -24.54
CA CYS A 166 -9.19 -2.53 -24.53
C CYS A 166 -9.95 -2.36 -25.87
N PRO A 167 -10.38 -3.46 -26.54
CA PRO A 167 -11.13 -3.37 -27.79
C PRO A 167 -12.46 -2.63 -27.60
N GLU A 168 -12.89 -1.89 -28.62
CA GLU A 168 -14.10 -1.06 -28.57
C GLU A 168 -15.36 -1.87 -28.28
N GLN A 169 -15.45 -3.08 -28.85
CA GLN A 169 -16.58 -3.99 -28.71
C GLN A 169 -16.64 -4.67 -27.33
N VAL A 170 -15.58 -4.59 -26.52
CA VAL A 170 -15.53 -5.21 -25.19
C VAL A 170 -15.98 -4.17 -24.16
N PRO A 171 -17.08 -4.43 -23.41
CA PRO A 171 -17.50 -3.56 -22.32
C PRO A 171 -16.39 -3.37 -21.28
N LEU A 172 -16.04 -2.11 -21.02
CA LEU A 172 -15.04 -1.71 -20.04
C LEU A 172 -15.72 -1.13 -18.81
N GLU A 173 -15.41 -1.71 -17.65
CA GLU A 173 -15.79 -1.19 -16.34
C GLU A 173 -14.56 -0.68 -15.59
N VAL A 174 -14.73 0.39 -14.82
CA VAL A 174 -13.74 0.87 -13.85
C VAL A 174 -14.40 0.85 -12.47
N ALA A 175 -13.76 0.17 -11.53
CA ALA A 175 -14.26 -0.02 -10.17
C ALA A 175 -13.15 0.13 -9.14
N GLY A 176 -13.51 0.10 -7.86
CA GLY A 176 -12.60 0.27 -6.73
C GLY A 176 -12.70 1.65 -6.08
N PRO A 177 -12.19 1.80 -4.85
CA PRO A 177 -12.44 2.98 -4.03
C PRO A 177 -11.88 4.26 -4.66
N PHE A 178 -10.70 4.20 -5.28
CA PHE A 178 -10.13 5.37 -5.96
C PHE A 178 -10.95 5.74 -7.21
N ALA A 179 -11.34 4.75 -8.01
CA ALA A 179 -12.17 5.00 -9.20
C ALA A 179 -13.50 5.67 -8.83
N TRP A 180 -14.16 5.20 -7.77
CA TRP A 180 -15.44 5.73 -7.34
C TRP A 180 -15.35 7.15 -6.80
N ALA A 181 -14.34 7.43 -5.98
CA ALA A 181 -14.07 8.75 -5.41
C ALA A 181 -13.74 9.80 -6.49
N HIS A 182 -13.06 9.39 -7.57
CA HIS A 182 -12.61 10.30 -8.65
C HIS A 182 -13.40 10.16 -9.97
N ARG A 183 -14.53 9.44 -9.97
CA ARG A 183 -15.30 9.11 -11.18
C ARG A 183 -15.62 10.30 -12.08
N ALA A 184 -15.92 11.47 -11.49
CA ALA A 184 -16.27 12.67 -12.26
C ALA A 184 -15.11 13.18 -13.10
N VAL A 185 -13.87 13.12 -12.58
CA VAL A 185 -12.65 13.50 -13.30
C VAL A 185 -12.25 12.38 -14.26
N LEU A 186 -12.24 11.13 -13.79
CA LEU A 186 -11.83 9.98 -14.60
C LEU A 186 -12.72 9.79 -15.85
N ALA A 187 -14.03 10.03 -15.74
CA ALA A 187 -14.97 9.94 -16.87
C ALA A 187 -14.73 11.00 -17.97
N GLN A 188 -14.00 12.07 -17.67
CA GLN A 188 -13.63 13.11 -18.65
C GLN A 188 -12.36 12.75 -19.43
N LEU A 189 -11.60 11.74 -18.99
CA LEU A 189 -10.38 11.33 -19.68
C LEU A 189 -10.74 10.49 -20.90
N SER A 190 -10.14 10.82 -22.04
CA SER A 190 -10.42 10.16 -23.33
C SER A 190 -10.30 8.63 -23.27
N VAL A 191 -9.31 8.12 -22.53
CA VAL A 191 -9.07 6.68 -22.34
C VAL A 191 -10.17 5.95 -21.56
N PHE A 192 -10.93 6.67 -20.73
CA PHE A 192 -12.03 6.11 -19.93
C PHE A 192 -13.42 6.57 -20.39
N GLN A 193 -13.51 7.36 -21.46
CA GLN A 193 -14.77 7.96 -21.90
C GLN A 193 -15.86 6.93 -22.22
N ARG A 194 -15.48 5.74 -22.69
CA ARG A 194 -16.40 4.61 -22.97
C ARG A 194 -16.61 3.68 -21.78
N ALA A 195 -15.92 3.92 -20.67
CA ALA A 195 -15.96 3.03 -19.52
C ALA A 195 -17.18 3.33 -18.64
N THR A 196 -17.77 2.27 -18.08
CA THR A 196 -18.80 2.40 -17.04
C THR A 196 -18.13 2.38 -15.66
N PHE A 197 -18.37 3.41 -14.85
CA PHE A 197 -17.89 3.43 -13.47
C PHE A 197 -18.89 2.69 -12.57
N VAL A 198 -18.40 1.66 -11.87
CA VAL A 198 -19.24 0.76 -11.07
C VAL A 198 -18.88 0.89 -9.60
N ASP A 199 -19.88 1.15 -8.78
CA ASP A 199 -19.79 1.00 -7.32
C ASP A 199 -19.87 -0.50 -6.98
N ALA A 200 -18.71 -1.14 -6.99
CA ALA A 200 -18.58 -2.57 -6.72
C ALA A 200 -18.14 -2.79 -5.28
N ALA A 201 -18.66 -3.85 -4.65
CA ALA A 201 -18.24 -4.26 -3.32
C ALA A 201 -16.71 -4.42 -3.25
N PRO A 202 -16.07 -4.03 -2.12
CA PRO A 202 -14.64 -4.21 -1.91
C PRO A 202 -14.19 -5.65 -2.16
N LEU A 203 -13.02 -5.81 -2.79
CA LEU A 203 -12.43 -7.14 -2.96
C LEU A 203 -12.01 -7.70 -1.61
N ARG A 204 -12.26 -9.00 -1.41
CA ARG A 204 -11.64 -9.76 -0.33
C ARG A 204 -10.25 -10.17 -0.75
N TRP A 205 -9.29 -10.00 0.15
CA TRP A 205 -7.88 -10.25 -0.14
C TRP A 205 -7.37 -11.40 0.71
N ARG A 206 -6.54 -12.26 0.14
CA ARG A 206 -5.76 -13.26 0.87
C ARG A 206 -4.29 -12.90 0.85
N VAL A 207 -3.60 -13.15 1.96
CA VAL A 207 -2.15 -12.92 2.02
C VAL A 207 -1.41 -14.07 1.35
N SER A 208 -0.53 -13.75 0.41
CA SER A 208 0.41 -14.65 -0.25
C SER A 208 1.81 -14.03 -0.21
N PRO A 209 2.60 -14.34 0.83
CA PRO A 209 3.91 -13.73 1.07
C PRO A 209 4.93 -13.95 -0.05
N GLY A 210 4.95 -15.13 -0.67
CA GLY A 210 5.83 -15.41 -1.80
C GLY A 210 5.16 -15.07 -3.13
N LEU A 211 5.88 -14.44 -4.05
CA LEU A 211 5.38 -14.16 -5.40
C LEU A 211 5.02 -15.46 -6.15
N ASP A 212 5.82 -16.51 -5.98
CA ASP A 212 5.66 -17.80 -6.66
C ASP A 212 4.83 -18.82 -5.87
N GLU A 213 4.33 -18.46 -4.69
CA GLU A 213 3.49 -19.35 -3.90
C GLU A 213 2.17 -19.60 -4.63
N ALA A 214 1.93 -20.87 -5.01
CA ALA A 214 0.68 -21.32 -5.60
C ALA A 214 -0.47 -21.34 -4.58
N VAL A 215 -0.15 -21.39 -3.28
CA VAL A 215 -1.12 -21.49 -2.18
C VAL A 215 -1.00 -20.24 -1.31
N SER A 216 -2.01 -19.37 -1.38
CA SER A 216 -2.18 -18.27 -0.43
C SER A 216 -2.36 -18.81 1.00
N THR A 217 -1.92 -18.05 1.99
CA THR A 217 -2.26 -18.34 3.38
C THR A 217 -3.79 -18.35 3.53
N SER A 218 -4.31 -19.04 4.54
CA SER A 218 -5.73 -18.97 4.89
C SER A 218 -6.13 -17.62 5.52
N LEU A 219 -5.19 -16.67 5.63
CA LEU A 219 -5.44 -15.37 6.26
C LEU A 219 -6.09 -14.41 5.26
N VAL A 220 -7.27 -13.93 5.64
CA VAL A 220 -7.91 -12.80 4.97
C VAL A 220 -7.24 -11.50 5.41
N TRP A 221 -7.02 -10.60 4.46
CA TRP A 221 -6.51 -9.27 4.70
C TRP A 221 -7.62 -8.22 4.69
N LEU A 222 -7.77 -7.49 5.79
CA LEU A 222 -8.63 -6.31 5.89
C LEU A 222 -7.83 -5.06 5.53
N SER A 223 -8.20 -4.42 4.41
CA SER A 223 -7.51 -3.23 3.93
C SER A 223 -7.86 -2.00 4.78
N GLU A 224 -6.96 -1.01 4.77
CA GLU A 224 -7.17 0.29 5.42
C GLU A 224 -8.46 0.98 4.95
N ALA A 225 -8.84 0.79 3.67
CA ALA A 225 -10.03 1.38 3.07
C ALA A 225 -11.34 0.92 3.72
N LEU A 226 -11.34 -0.21 4.44
CA LEU A 226 -12.52 -0.69 5.16
C LEU A 226 -12.77 0.03 6.49
N ASP A 227 -11.82 0.86 6.96
CA ASP A 227 -11.90 1.63 8.23
C ASP A 227 -12.46 0.80 9.40
N VAL A 228 -11.86 -0.37 9.62
CA VAL A 228 -12.40 -1.39 10.51
C VAL A 228 -12.34 -0.92 11.97
N ARG A 229 -13.52 -0.91 12.61
CA ARG A 229 -13.66 -0.74 14.06
C ARG A 229 -14.13 -2.05 14.68
N ALA A 230 -13.28 -2.65 15.50
CA ALA A 230 -13.59 -3.91 16.18
C ALA A 230 -14.50 -3.67 17.41
N THR A 231 -15.76 -3.30 17.17
CA THR A 231 -16.76 -3.11 18.24
C THR A 231 -17.46 -4.40 18.64
N THR A 232 -17.74 -5.28 17.67
CA THR A 232 -18.35 -6.60 17.90
C THR A 232 -17.68 -7.68 17.04
N PRO A 233 -17.63 -8.94 17.50
CA PRO A 233 -17.04 -10.02 16.71
C PRO A 233 -17.79 -10.25 15.39
N ASP A 234 -19.12 -10.14 15.40
CA ASP A 234 -19.96 -10.42 14.23
C ASP A 234 -19.72 -9.44 13.09
N THR A 235 -19.51 -8.15 13.39
CA THR A 235 -19.16 -7.16 12.38
C THR A 235 -17.84 -7.50 11.68
N VAL A 236 -16.82 -7.92 12.44
CA VAL A 236 -15.52 -8.30 11.87
C VAL A 236 -15.61 -9.62 11.11
N ARG A 237 -16.40 -10.60 11.59
CA ARG A 237 -16.65 -11.86 10.89
C ARG A 237 -17.36 -11.67 9.56
N ALA A 238 -18.28 -10.71 9.46
CA ALA A 238 -18.92 -10.36 8.19
C ALA A 238 -17.90 -9.84 7.17
N LEU A 239 -17.00 -8.93 7.56
CA LEU A 239 -15.96 -8.39 6.69
C LEU A 239 -14.96 -9.45 6.21
N THR A 240 -14.67 -10.43 7.05
CA THR A 240 -13.73 -11.52 6.74
C THR A 240 -14.39 -12.70 6.03
N GLY A 241 -15.72 -12.66 5.80
CA GLY A 241 -16.47 -13.79 5.25
C GLY A 241 -16.45 -15.03 6.13
N GLY A 242 -16.31 -14.86 7.46
CA GLY A 242 -16.24 -15.96 8.42
C GLY A 242 -14.90 -16.72 8.41
N ALA A 243 -13.82 -16.13 7.90
CA ALA A 243 -12.51 -16.75 7.91
C ALA A 243 -12.02 -17.06 9.33
N ALA A 244 -11.39 -18.22 9.52
CA ALA A 244 -10.86 -18.65 10.82
C ALA A 244 -9.68 -17.79 11.32
N GLY A 245 -9.04 -17.04 10.42
CA GLY A 245 -7.95 -16.14 10.75
C GLY A 245 -7.89 -14.96 9.80
N TRP A 246 -7.58 -13.78 10.32
CA TRP A 246 -7.41 -12.58 9.52
C TRP A 246 -6.27 -11.71 10.04
N ALA A 247 -5.76 -10.86 9.16
CA ALA A 247 -4.78 -9.82 9.43
C ALA A 247 -5.25 -8.52 8.75
N GLY A 248 -4.81 -7.36 9.23
CA GLY A 248 -5.09 -6.12 8.51
C GLY A 248 -5.19 -4.90 9.38
N HIS A 249 -5.72 -3.84 8.78
CA HIS A 249 -5.81 -2.54 9.41
C HIS A 249 -7.05 -2.45 10.31
N VAL A 250 -6.85 -1.92 11.51
CA VAL A 250 -7.92 -1.53 12.42
C VAL A 250 -7.63 -0.15 12.99
N SER A 251 -8.66 0.52 13.48
CA SER A 251 -8.49 1.78 14.21
C SER A 251 -7.70 1.59 15.50
N LEU A 252 -6.98 2.62 15.97
CA LEU A 252 -6.19 2.53 17.20
C LEU A 252 -7.06 2.20 18.42
N ASP A 253 -8.28 2.74 18.48
CA ASP A 253 -9.24 2.45 19.57
C ASP A 253 -9.74 0.99 19.56
N SER A 254 -9.62 0.26 18.44
CA SER A 254 -9.95 -1.17 18.39
C SER A 254 -9.07 -2.00 19.34
N LEU A 255 -7.86 -1.52 19.66
CA LEU A 255 -6.96 -2.18 20.62
C LEU A 255 -7.49 -2.12 22.06
N LEU A 256 -8.49 -1.29 22.35
CA LEU A 256 -9.21 -1.26 23.63
C LEU A 256 -10.26 -2.37 23.77
N HIS A 257 -10.54 -3.09 22.67
CA HIS A 257 -11.52 -4.19 22.62
C HIS A 257 -10.83 -5.52 22.29
N PRO A 258 -9.90 -6.00 23.14
CA PRO A 258 -9.08 -7.16 22.85
C PRO A 258 -9.92 -8.43 22.60
N ASP A 259 -11.01 -8.60 23.35
CA ASP A 259 -11.87 -9.78 23.24
C ASP A 259 -12.55 -9.85 21.86
N VAL A 260 -12.93 -8.70 21.28
CA VAL A 260 -13.53 -8.63 19.94
C VAL A 260 -12.53 -9.07 18.85
N LEU A 261 -11.30 -8.57 18.92
CA LEU A 261 -10.25 -8.91 17.97
C LEU A 261 -9.88 -10.40 18.07
N VAL A 262 -9.76 -10.93 19.29
CA VAL A 262 -9.43 -12.34 19.51
C VAL A 262 -10.55 -13.27 19.04
N GLU A 263 -11.80 -13.01 19.44
CA GLU A 263 -12.95 -13.84 19.08
C GLU A 263 -13.29 -13.79 17.59
N SER A 264 -12.93 -12.71 16.90
CA SER A 264 -13.06 -12.62 15.43
C SER A 264 -11.93 -13.33 14.67
N GLY A 265 -10.92 -13.86 15.36
CA GLY A 265 -9.81 -14.59 14.73
C GLY A 265 -8.63 -13.72 14.29
N CYS A 266 -8.47 -12.52 14.86
CA CYS A 266 -7.34 -11.64 14.52
C CYS A 266 -6.01 -12.33 14.81
N LYS A 267 -5.09 -12.31 13.84
CA LYS A 267 -3.71 -12.78 13.98
C LYS A 267 -2.71 -11.63 13.96
N VAL A 268 -2.98 -10.62 13.16
CA VAL A 268 -2.17 -9.40 13.08
C VAL A 268 -3.07 -8.18 13.00
N ALA A 269 -2.90 -7.25 13.93
CA ALA A 269 -3.57 -5.94 13.90
C ALA A 269 -2.56 -4.86 13.51
N VAL A 270 -2.81 -4.18 12.40
CA VAL A 270 -2.05 -3.02 11.93
C VAL A 270 -2.79 -1.76 12.34
N VAL A 271 -2.15 -0.84 13.04
CA VAL A 271 -2.76 0.42 13.47
C VAL A 271 -1.95 1.64 13.03
N GLY A 272 -2.64 2.67 12.59
CA GLY A 272 -2.05 3.99 12.36
C GLY A 272 -2.02 4.82 13.64
N PHE A 273 -0.96 5.59 13.85
CA PHE A 273 -0.90 6.63 14.89
C PHE A 273 -0.08 7.83 14.38
N CYS A 274 -0.28 9.00 15.00
CA CYS A 274 0.35 10.26 14.59
C CYS A 274 1.41 10.75 15.58
N ALA A 275 1.13 10.67 16.88
CA ALA A 275 2.05 11.08 17.92
C ALA A 275 1.65 10.45 19.27
N VAL A 276 2.51 10.62 20.26
CA VAL A 276 2.23 10.29 21.66
C VAL A 276 2.52 11.50 22.51
N ASP A 277 1.55 11.87 23.35
CA ASP A 277 1.73 12.88 24.39
C ASP A 277 1.83 12.25 25.77
N ARG A 278 1.75 13.07 26.83
CA ARG A 278 1.91 12.59 28.20
C ARG A 278 0.92 11.47 28.55
N ASP A 279 -0.33 11.58 28.11
CA ASP A 279 -1.43 10.74 28.61
C ASP A 279 -2.11 9.91 27.51
N ALA A 280 -1.90 10.24 26.23
CA ALA A 280 -2.60 9.62 25.12
C ALA A 280 -1.73 9.38 23.88
N TRP A 281 -2.14 8.37 23.12
CA TRP A 281 -1.76 8.18 21.72
C TRP A 281 -2.76 8.91 20.84
N LEU A 282 -2.26 9.60 19.80
CA LEU A 282 -3.09 10.27 18.80
C LEU A 282 -3.27 9.37 17.60
N ASP A 283 -4.52 9.09 17.23
CA ASP A 283 -4.85 8.36 16.00
C ASP A 283 -4.93 9.31 14.78
N PRO A 284 -4.97 8.79 13.55
CA PRO A 284 -5.09 9.60 12.34
C PRO A 284 -6.38 10.41 12.22
N LEU A 285 -7.44 10.03 12.94
CA LEU A 285 -8.69 10.76 12.98
C LEU A 285 -8.67 11.87 14.05
N GLY A 286 -7.57 12.03 14.81
CA GLY A 286 -7.43 13.01 15.88
C GLY A 286 -7.98 12.53 17.22
N ALA A 287 -8.45 11.29 17.31
CA ALA A 287 -8.90 10.71 18.57
C ALA A 287 -7.71 10.48 19.49
N ARG A 288 -7.95 10.72 20.79
CA ARG A 288 -6.96 10.52 21.86
C ARG A 288 -7.26 9.22 22.57
N VAL A 289 -6.35 8.26 22.48
CA VAL A 289 -6.46 6.95 23.12
C VAL A 289 -5.56 6.92 24.35
N SER A 290 -6.12 6.70 25.54
CA SER A 290 -5.35 6.66 26.80
C SER A 290 -4.16 5.68 26.72
N ARG A 291 -2.97 6.15 27.09
CA ARG A 291 -1.75 5.31 27.14
C ARG A 291 -1.90 4.10 28.02
N GLN A 292 -2.49 4.27 29.21
CA GLN A 292 -2.71 3.19 30.17
C GLN A 292 -3.69 2.15 29.62
N ALA A 293 -4.82 2.60 29.06
CA ALA A 293 -5.81 1.71 28.50
C ALA A 293 -5.25 0.93 27.30
N LEU A 294 -4.48 1.61 26.44
CA LEU A 294 -3.82 0.97 25.31
C LEU A 294 -2.81 -0.09 25.78
N ALA A 295 -1.95 0.22 26.74
CA ALA A 295 -0.99 -0.73 27.30
C ALA A 295 -1.65 -1.95 27.97
N GLN A 296 -2.86 -1.80 28.52
CA GLN A 296 -3.64 -2.94 29.01
C GLN A 296 -4.20 -3.78 27.86
N GLY A 297 -4.81 -3.14 26.86
CA GLY A 297 -5.36 -3.81 25.68
C GLY A 297 -4.30 -4.60 24.90
N THR A 298 -3.15 -3.98 24.64
CA THR A 298 -2.05 -4.62 23.88
C THR A 298 -1.45 -5.80 24.64
N ARG A 299 -1.32 -5.73 25.97
CA ARG A 299 -0.90 -6.90 26.78
C ARG A 299 -1.87 -8.07 26.67
N ARG A 300 -3.19 -7.82 26.70
CA ARG A 300 -4.20 -8.88 26.54
C ARG A 300 -4.14 -9.50 25.14
N LEU A 301 -4.01 -8.68 24.09
CA LEU A 301 -3.88 -9.14 22.70
C LEU A 301 -2.66 -10.03 22.50
N ARG A 302 -1.50 -9.62 23.01
CA ARG A 302 -0.27 -10.42 22.94
C ARG A 302 -0.38 -11.72 23.73
N GLY A 303 -1.00 -11.68 24.91
CA GLY A 303 -1.29 -12.89 25.70
C GLY A 303 -2.17 -13.89 24.95
N ALA A 304 -2.99 -13.41 24.01
CA ALA A 304 -3.79 -14.22 23.09
C ALA A 304 -3.09 -14.56 21.76
N GLY A 305 -1.82 -14.19 21.59
CA GLY A 305 -1.03 -14.48 20.39
C GLY A 305 -1.30 -13.55 19.19
N VAL A 306 -1.94 -12.40 19.40
CA VAL A 306 -2.12 -11.38 18.34
C VAL A 306 -0.87 -10.55 18.20
N HIS A 307 -0.35 -10.44 16.96
CA HIS A 307 0.78 -9.57 16.64
C HIS A 307 0.31 -8.13 16.37
N LEU A 308 0.99 -7.17 16.98
CA LEU A 308 0.62 -5.75 16.91
C LEU A 308 1.66 -4.97 16.12
N VAL A 309 1.22 -4.39 15.00
CA VAL A 309 2.08 -3.64 14.09
C VAL A 309 1.57 -2.21 14.01
N ALA A 310 2.48 -1.24 14.02
CA ALA A 310 2.12 0.17 13.91
C ALA A 310 2.65 0.81 12.62
N GLU A 311 1.90 1.77 12.10
CA GLU A 311 2.32 2.71 11.08
C GLU A 311 2.31 4.12 11.66
N TRP A 312 3.42 4.85 11.52
CA TRP A 312 3.52 6.21 12.06
C TRP A 312 3.31 7.25 10.96
N TRP A 313 2.29 8.10 11.14
CA TRP A 313 1.85 9.10 10.18
C TRP A 313 2.41 10.48 10.55
N ILE A 314 3.30 10.99 9.70
CA ILE A 314 4.11 12.17 9.95
C ILE A 314 3.49 13.42 9.33
N GLY A 315 3.52 14.53 10.06
CA GLY A 315 2.94 15.80 9.63
C GLY A 315 1.44 15.90 9.90
N ALA A 316 0.94 15.23 10.94
CA ALA A 316 -0.44 15.39 11.40
C ALA A 316 -0.66 16.77 12.05
N PRO A 317 -1.91 17.28 12.12
CA PRO A 317 -2.20 18.58 12.73
C PRO A 317 -1.67 18.70 14.16
N GLY A 318 -0.97 19.81 14.44
CA GLY A 318 -0.47 20.11 15.79
C GLY A 318 0.72 19.26 16.25
N VAL A 319 1.29 18.45 15.36
CA VAL A 319 2.51 17.68 15.61
C VAL A 319 3.70 18.34 14.90
N ASP A 320 4.61 18.91 15.68
CA ASP A 320 5.87 19.49 15.22
C ASP A 320 7.03 18.49 15.38
N GLU A 321 8.25 18.89 15.01
CA GLU A 321 9.44 18.04 15.13
C GLU A 321 9.74 17.64 16.59
N ALA A 322 9.49 18.53 17.56
CA ALA A 322 9.64 18.21 18.98
C ALA A 322 8.64 17.12 19.43
N GLY A 323 7.40 17.18 18.92
CA GLY A 323 6.41 16.13 19.11
C GLY A 323 6.84 14.79 18.49
N LEU A 324 7.54 14.82 17.35
CA LEU A 324 8.11 13.60 16.76
C LEU A 324 9.22 13.01 17.63
N ASP A 325 10.12 13.84 18.15
CA ASP A 325 11.19 13.38 19.05
C ASP A 325 10.65 12.80 20.36
N ALA A 326 9.62 13.43 20.94
CA ALA A 326 8.93 12.91 22.11
C ALA A 326 8.25 11.56 21.81
N THR A 327 7.60 11.44 20.66
CA THR A 327 6.98 10.19 20.21
C THR A 327 8.02 9.10 20.02
N LEU A 328 9.17 9.41 19.42
CA LEU A 328 10.26 8.46 19.27
C LEU A 328 10.76 7.98 20.63
N ALA A 329 10.99 8.88 21.59
CA ALA A 329 11.42 8.50 22.94
C ALA A 329 10.41 7.60 23.67
N VAL A 330 9.11 7.78 23.43
CA VAL A 330 8.07 6.88 23.96
C VAL A 330 8.16 5.50 23.30
N LEU A 331 8.33 5.43 21.98
CA LEU A 331 8.49 4.14 21.28
C LEU A 331 9.71 3.35 21.78
N ASP A 332 10.73 4.02 22.31
CA ASP A 332 11.95 3.39 22.86
C ASP A 332 11.72 2.81 24.26
N SER A 333 10.89 3.50 25.05
CA SER A 333 10.66 3.17 26.45
C SER A 333 9.43 2.29 26.67
N GLU A 334 8.47 2.32 25.75
CA GLU A 334 7.21 1.59 25.86
C GLU A 334 7.00 0.65 24.67
N PRO A 335 7.16 -0.67 24.85
CA PRO A 335 6.95 -1.64 23.79
C PRO A 335 5.45 -1.89 23.58
N VAL A 336 4.68 -0.87 23.16
CA VAL A 336 3.23 -1.00 22.91
C VAL A 336 2.96 -1.86 21.67
N PHE A 337 3.83 -1.77 20.67
CA PHE A 337 3.75 -2.54 19.43
C PHE A 337 4.93 -3.50 19.33
N ASP A 338 4.72 -4.61 18.62
CA ASP A 338 5.77 -5.60 18.37
C ASP A 338 6.70 -5.14 17.24
N LYS A 339 6.16 -4.33 16.31
CA LYS A 339 6.88 -3.80 15.16
C LYS A 339 6.33 -2.45 14.72
N LEU A 340 7.24 -1.54 14.34
CA LEU A 340 6.89 -0.38 13.51
C LEU A 340 7.09 -0.77 12.04
N ALA A 341 5.99 -0.88 11.29
CA ALA A 341 6.05 -1.21 9.86
C ALA A 341 6.75 -0.12 9.06
N GLY A 342 6.50 1.15 9.38
CA GLY A 342 7.17 2.26 8.71
C GLY A 342 6.61 3.61 9.10
N VAL A 343 7.09 4.62 8.38
CA VAL A 343 6.64 6.01 8.46
C VAL A 343 6.02 6.42 7.13
N ARG A 344 4.96 7.21 7.17
CA ARG A 344 4.28 7.71 5.97
C ARG A 344 3.79 9.15 6.18
N PRO A 345 3.60 9.94 5.12
CA PRO A 345 2.96 11.24 5.26
C PRO A 345 1.54 11.09 5.80
N PHE A 346 1.14 12.00 6.68
CA PHE A 346 -0.25 12.20 7.03
C PHE A 346 -0.96 12.87 5.85
N HIS A 347 -2.14 12.36 5.53
CA HIS A 347 -2.97 12.86 4.44
C HIS A 347 -4.34 13.20 5.00
N TRP A 348 -4.75 14.47 4.88
CA TRP A 348 -6.11 14.85 5.22
C TRP A 348 -7.07 14.26 4.16
N PRO A 349 -8.06 13.46 4.54
CA PRO A 349 -8.87 12.73 3.58
C PRO A 349 -9.73 13.67 2.74
N ARG A 350 -9.96 13.31 1.47
CA ARG A 350 -10.80 14.10 0.55
C ARG A 350 -12.28 13.95 0.85
N THR A 351 -12.70 12.72 1.10
CA THR A 351 -14.05 12.36 1.51
C THR A 351 -14.03 12.03 3.00
N PRO A 352 -15.12 12.27 3.73
CA PRO A 352 -15.29 11.71 5.06
C PRO A 352 -15.05 10.20 5.04
N PRO A 353 -14.53 9.60 6.14
CA PRO A 353 -14.45 8.15 6.27
C PRO A 353 -15.81 7.50 6.00
N GLU A 354 -15.83 6.38 5.27
CA GLU A 354 -17.07 5.64 4.98
C GLU A 354 -17.75 5.14 6.27
N SER A 355 -16.99 4.98 7.35
CA SER A 355 -17.50 4.68 8.69
C SER A 355 -18.37 5.79 9.28
N GLY A 356 -18.45 6.96 8.64
CA GLY A 356 -19.14 8.14 9.15
C GLY A 356 -18.42 8.81 10.33
N ARG A 357 -17.18 8.42 10.63
CA ARG A 357 -16.42 8.99 11.74
C ARG A 357 -16.04 10.45 11.45
N PRO A 358 -16.35 11.39 12.35
CA PRO A 358 -15.83 12.74 12.23
C PRO A 358 -14.33 12.75 12.47
N LEU A 359 -13.61 13.60 11.74
CA LEU A 359 -12.25 13.97 12.10
C LEU A 359 -12.31 14.84 13.35
N LEU A 360 -11.64 14.40 14.40
CA LEU A 360 -11.63 14.97 15.75
C LEU A 360 -10.45 15.94 15.96
N TRP A 361 -9.85 16.46 14.89
CA TRP A 361 -8.80 17.46 14.96
C TRP A 361 -9.42 18.85 15.18
N PRO A 362 -9.26 19.48 16.37
CA PRO A 362 -9.75 20.83 16.60
C PRO A 362 -8.95 21.85 15.78
N ASP A 363 -9.56 22.99 15.46
CA ASP A 363 -8.88 24.17 14.91
C ASP A 363 -8.06 23.95 13.62
N VAL A 364 -8.41 22.93 12.82
CA VAL A 364 -7.76 22.68 11.51
C VAL A 364 -8.47 23.46 10.41
N ASN A 365 -7.73 24.29 9.69
CA ASN A 365 -8.21 24.93 8.48
C ASN A 365 -7.92 24.03 7.26
N VAL A 366 -8.96 23.48 6.63
CA VAL A 366 -8.84 22.57 5.49
C VAL A 366 -9.10 23.30 4.18
N GLY A 367 -8.09 23.38 3.33
CA GLY A 367 -8.17 24.01 2.02
C GLY A 367 -8.81 23.13 0.94
N ALA A 368 -8.97 23.70 -0.25
CA ALA A 368 -9.21 22.94 -1.47
C ALA A 368 -7.87 22.38 -2.00
N PRO A 369 -7.85 21.19 -2.62
CA PRO A 369 -6.70 20.76 -3.40
C PRO A 369 -6.31 21.82 -4.45
N PRO A 370 -5.02 21.93 -4.83
CA PRO A 370 -4.61 22.80 -5.93
C PRO A 370 -5.41 22.50 -7.22
N ASP A 371 -5.78 23.54 -7.98
CA ASP A 371 -6.61 23.42 -9.19
C ASP A 371 -5.97 22.51 -10.26
N ASP A 372 -4.65 22.39 -10.25
CA ASP A 372 -3.85 21.55 -11.14
C ASP A 372 -3.66 20.11 -10.65
N ARG A 373 -4.34 19.72 -9.56
CA ARG A 373 -4.33 18.37 -8.93
C ARG A 373 -5.75 17.80 -8.85
N ASP A 374 -6.38 17.63 -9.99
CA ASP A 374 -7.74 17.09 -10.14
C ASP A 374 -7.91 15.66 -9.55
N LEU A 375 -6.80 14.90 -9.49
CA LEU A 375 -6.73 13.57 -8.90
C LEU A 375 -6.00 13.56 -7.54
N ALA A 376 -5.94 14.69 -6.82
CA ALA A 376 -5.29 14.79 -5.51
C ALA A 376 -5.69 13.65 -4.55
N ARG A 377 -4.73 13.10 -3.80
CA ARG A 377 -4.94 12.06 -2.77
C ARG A 377 -5.53 12.63 -1.49
N SER A 378 -5.20 13.89 -1.20
CA SER A 378 -5.49 14.54 0.07
C SER A 378 -5.81 16.01 -0.10
N ARG A 379 -6.40 16.60 0.93
CA ARG A 379 -6.62 18.06 0.99
C ARG A 379 -5.45 18.72 1.73
N PRO A 380 -5.00 19.90 1.29
CA PRO A 380 -4.09 20.70 2.10
C PRO A 380 -4.81 21.16 3.37
N PHE A 381 -4.06 21.31 4.45
CA PHE A 381 -4.58 21.85 5.69
C PHE A 381 -3.52 22.71 6.39
N ALA A 382 -3.97 23.54 7.32
CA ALA A 382 -3.11 24.32 8.20
C ALA A 382 -3.60 24.20 9.64
N HIS A 383 -2.66 24.05 10.56
CA HIS A 383 -2.91 24.04 12.00
C HIS A 383 -1.64 24.49 12.72
N ALA A 384 -1.79 25.23 13.82
CA ALA A 384 -0.65 25.70 14.62
C ALA A 384 0.26 24.54 15.07
N ARG A 385 1.58 24.73 15.03
CA ARG A 385 2.57 23.69 15.40
C ARG A 385 2.52 22.41 14.53
N SER A 386 2.01 22.49 13.30
CA SER A 386 2.17 21.39 12.35
C SER A 386 3.44 21.60 11.53
N ILE A 387 4.12 20.51 11.18
CA ILE A 387 5.20 20.57 10.19
C ILE A 387 4.62 21.07 8.85
N PRO A 388 5.22 22.09 8.20
CA PRO A 388 4.77 22.55 6.90
C PRO A 388 4.80 21.41 5.87
N SER A 389 3.75 21.26 5.05
CA SER A 389 3.64 20.14 4.10
C SER A 389 4.83 20.00 3.16
N ALA A 390 5.45 21.12 2.77
CA ALA A 390 6.65 21.14 1.92
C ALA A 390 7.89 20.53 2.61
N SER A 391 7.95 20.56 3.94
CA SER A 391 9.07 20.04 4.74
C SER A 391 8.89 18.57 5.13
N VAL A 392 7.66 18.04 5.09
CA VAL A 392 7.35 16.64 5.48
C VAL A 392 8.25 15.60 4.77
N PRO A 393 8.55 15.70 3.45
CA PRO A 393 9.45 14.75 2.80
C PRO A 393 10.87 14.72 3.41
N GLN A 394 11.41 15.89 3.76
CA GLN A 394 12.74 16.00 4.39
C GLN A 394 12.72 15.40 5.80
N VAL A 395 11.68 15.72 6.59
CA VAL A 395 11.51 15.16 7.94
C VAL A 395 11.38 13.64 7.89
N LEU A 396 10.58 13.11 6.96
CA LEU A 396 10.44 11.66 6.74
C LEU A 396 11.78 11.00 6.41
N ALA A 397 12.60 11.61 5.55
CA ALA A 397 13.92 11.07 5.21
C ALA A 397 14.87 11.05 6.42
N GLY A 398 14.88 12.11 7.23
CA GLY A 398 15.65 12.18 8.47
C GLY A 398 15.20 11.13 9.50
N LEU A 399 13.88 10.99 9.68
CA LEU A 399 13.30 10.02 10.60
C LEU A 399 13.55 8.57 10.15
N ALA A 400 13.41 8.28 8.87
CA ALA A 400 13.70 6.97 8.31
C ALA A 400 15.16 6.55 8.58
N THR A 401 16.11 7.48 8.46
CA THR A 401 17.53 7.23 8.77
C THR A 401 17.73 6.85 10.24
N ARG A 402 17.09 7.58 11.17
CA ARG A 402 17.14 7.28 12.61
C ARG A 402 16.49 5.93 12.95
N LEU A 403 15.38 5.59 12.30
CA LEU A 403 14.70 4.32 12.52
C LEU A 403 15.48 3.14 11.95
N LEU A 404 16.09 3.29 10.77
CA LEU A 404 16.94 2.26 10.15
C LEU A 404 18.16 1.92 11.01
N ALA A 405 18.71 2.90 11.73
CA ALA A 405 19.80 2.67 12.67
C ALA A 405 19.40 1.76 13.86
N ARG A 406 18.10 1.62 14.13
CA ARG A 406 17.57 0.83 15.24
C ARG A 406 17.11 -0.57 14.82
N GLY A 407 16.75 -0.71 13.57
CA GLY A 407 16.23 -1.95 13.04
C GLY A 407 15.75 -1.77 11.61
N PRO A 408 15.63 -2.88 10.87
CA PRO A 408 15.35 -2.77 9.46
C PRO A 408 13.85 -2.48 9.27
N LEU A 409 13.53 -1.32 8.67
CA LEU A 409 12.16 -0.91 8.41
C LEU A 409 11.44 -1.91 7.49
N SER A 410 10.14 -2.08 7.68
CA SER A 410 9.36 -2.92 6.78
C SER A 410 9.29 -2.25 5.41
N PRO A 411 9.43 -3.01 4.31
CA PRO A 411 9.08 -2.49 3.00
C PRO A 411 7.62 -1.99 3.03
N GLY A 412 7.42 -0.73 2.62
CA GLY A 412 6.20 0.03 2.92
C GLY A 412 4.90 -0.62 2.45
N ARG A 413 3.79 -0.36 3.16
CA ARG A 413 2.39 -0.73 2.84
C ARG A 413 2.17 -2.06 2.10
N VAL A 414 2.94 -3.09 2.48
CA VAL A 414 2.82 -4.46 1.95
C VAL A 414 2.39 -5.37 3.09
N ALA A 415 1.25 -6.02 2.93
CA ALA A 415 0.56 -6.83 3.93
C ALA A 415 1.47 -7.92 4.51
N ALA A 416 2.17 -8.66 3.65
CA ALA A 416 3.05 -9.73 4.11
C ALA A 416 4.25 -9.23 4.92
N ALA A 417 4.62 -7.95 4.79
CA ALA A 417 5.67 -7.34 5.59
C ALA A 417 5.22 -7.09 7.04
N CYS A 418 3.91 -7.04 7.30
CA CYS A 418 3.34 -6.92 8.64
C CYS A 418 3.20 -8.27 9.36
N LEU A 419 3.40 -9.40 8.67
CA LEU A 419 3.31 -10.72 9.29
C LEU A 419 4.59 -11.00 10.12
N PRO A 420 4.47 -11.68 11.27
CA PRO A 420 5.62 -12.18 12.01
C PRO A 420 6.39 -13.21 11.17
N GLU A 421 7.71 -13.21 11.33
CA GLU A 421 8.60 -14.18 10.67
C GLU A 421 8.32 -15.58 11.27
N GLY A 422 7.82 -16.51 10.45
CA GLY A 422 7.49 -17.88 10.90
C GLY A 422 6.03 -18.33 10.72
N LEU A 423 5.11 -17.45 10.26
CA LEU A 423 3.76 -17.85 9.83
C LEU A 423 3.71 -18.49 8.42
N GLY A 424 4.83 -19.03 7.93
CA GLY A 424 4.87 -19.81 6.69
C GLY A 424 3.89 -21.00 6.76
N PRO A 425 3.44 -21.51 5.61
CA PRO A 425 2.31 -22.44 5.56
C PRO A 425 2.53 -23.60 6.53
N VAL A 426 1.57 -23.80 7.44
CA VAL A 426 1.48 -24.99 8.28
C VAL A 426 1.50 -26.18 7.33
N GLN A 427 2.62 -26.90 7.29
CA GLN A 427 2.69 -28.19 6.61
C GLN A 427 1.60 -29.05 7.24
N ARG A 428 0.55 -29.36 6.48
CA ARG A 428 -0.38 -30.41 6.86
C ARG A 428 0.38 -31.72 6.70
N THR A 429 0.85 -32.27 7.81
CA THR A 429 1.27 -33.67 7.95
C THR A 429 0.12 -34.60 7.65
#